data_AF-A0AB94IE02-F1
#
_entry.id   AF-A0AB94IE02-F1
#
_cell.length_a   1.000
_cell.length_b   1.000
_cell.length_c   1.000
_cell.angle_alpha   90.00
_cell.angle_beta   90.00
_cell.angle_gamma   90.00
#
_symmetry.space_group_name_H-M   'P 1'
#
loop_
_entity.id
_entity.type
_entity.pdbx_description
1 polymer ?
#
loop_
_entity_poly.entity_id
_entity_poly.type
_entity_poly.pdbx_seq_one_letter_code
_entity_poly.pdbx_strand_id
1 'polypeptide(L)'
;MTISEYLLKAIESGEVLNIIYHGGSKPGGIRTIIPRSTEDDALKAVDTEQNRVKSFSISKIEILDKNNEIIKFDIDEKQTNKVYLFI
;
A
#
# COMPACT_ATOMS: atom_id res chain seq x y z
N MET A 1 -14.26 1.55 -5.91
CA MET A 1 -13.63 1.51 -4.58
C MET A 1 -12.19 1.96 -4.76
N THR A 2 -11.75 2.93 -3.97
CA THR A 2 -10.36 3.39 -4.01
C THR A 2 -9.46 2.46 -3.20
N ILE A 3 -8.15 2.50 -3.46
CA ILE A 3 -7.18 1.72 -2.67
C ILE A 3 -7.22 2.12 -1.19
N SER A 4 -7.44 3.41 -0.89
CA SER A 4 -7.55 3.93 0.47
C SER A 4 -8.75 3.35 1.22
N GLU A 5 -9.92 3.27 0.57
CA GLU A 5 -11.11 2.65 1.14
C GLU A 5 -10.89 1.16 1.44
N TYR A 6 -10.20 0.46 0.54
CA TYR A 6 -9.87 -0.96 0.73
C TYR A 6 -8.90 -1.16 1.90
N LEU A 7 -7.83 -0.38 1.96
CA LEU A 7 -6.86 -0.45 3.05
C LEU A 7 -7.51 -0.14 4.41
N LEU A 8 -8.45 0.83 4.46
CA LEU A 8 -9.17 1.14 5.68
C LEU A 8 -9.99 -0.05 6.18
N LYS A 9 -10.72 -0.72 5.27
CA LYS A 9 -11.47 -1.95 5.61
C LYS A 9 -10.56 -3.07 6.11
N ALA A 10 -9.41 -3.26 5.48
CA ALA A 10 -8.44 -4.26 5.91
C ALA A 10 -7.84 -3.95 7.30
N ILE A 11 -7.64 -2.66 7.62
CA ILE A 11 -7.19 -2.23 8.96
C ILE A 11 -8.27 -2.54 10.00
N GLU A 12 -9.52 -2.20 9.72
CA GLU A 12 -10.64 -2.43 10.64
C GLU A 12 -10.90 -3.92 10.93
N SER A 13 -10.76 -4.76 9.91
CA SER A 13 -10.94 -6.21 10.03
C SER A 13 -9.72 -6.94 10.61
N GLY A 14 -8.54 -6.32 10.54
CA GLY A 14 -7.26 -6.98 10.82
C GLY A 14 -6.86 -8.00 9.74
N GLU A 15 -7.38 -7.85 8.53
CA GLU A 15 -7.11 -8.73 7.39
C GLU A 15 -5.62 -8.74 7.04
N VAL A 16 -5.09 -9.93 6.75
CA VAL A 16 -3.73 -10.11 6.23
C VAL A 16 -3.75 -9.88 4.72
N LEU A 17 -2.90 -8.98 4.23
CA LEU A 17 -2.80 -8.66 2.82
C LEU A 17 -1.50 -9.20 2.22
N ASN A 18 -1.58 -9.67 0.98
CA ASN A 18 -0.42 -9.84 0.13
C ASN A 18 -0.29 -8.62 -0.78
N ILE A 19 0.91 -8.04 -0.84
CA ILE A 19 1.20 -6.89 -1.69
C ILE A 19 2.46 -7.11 -2.52
N ILE A 20 2.53 -6.51 -3.70
CA ILE A 20 3.80 -6.26 -4.38
C ILE A 20 4.22 -4.84 -4.03
N TYR A 21 5.43 -4.68 -3.50
CA TYR A 21 5.97 -3.37 -3.15
C TYR A 21 7.13 -2.97 -4.06
N HIS A 22 6.98 -1.87 -4.79
CA HIS A 22 7.97 -1.37 -5.75
C HIS A 22 8.96 -0.34 -5.15
N GLY A 23 8.96 -0.16 -3.82
CA GLY A 23 9.90 0.71 -3.12
C GLY A 23 10.99 -0.03 -2.33
N GLY A 24 11.90 0.75 -1.74
CA GLY A 24 12.98 0.24 -0.89
C GLY A 24 14.09 -0.48 -1.66
N SER A 25 14.87 -1.31 -0.94
CA SER A 25 16.04 -2.01 -1.48
C SER A 25 15.72 -3.33 -2.21
N LYS A 26 14.48 -3.81 -2.11
CA LYS A 26 13.99 -5.04 -2.77
C LYS A 26 12.64 -4.79 -3.46
N PRO A 27 12.60 -3.99 -4.53
CA PRO A 27 11.37 -3.67 -5.25
C PRO A 27 10.82 -4.89 -6.00
N GLY A 28 9.50 -4.95 -6.15
CA GLY A 28 8.79 -6.01 -6.89
C GLY A 28 8.61 -7.32 -6.12
N GLY A 29 9.10 -7.39 -4.88
CA GLY A 29 8.89 -8.57 -4.03
C GLY A 29 7.49 -8.58 -3.44
N ILE A 30 6.90 -9.77 -3.35
CA ILE A 30 5.68 -9.99 -2.56
C ILE A 30 6.01 -9.80 -1.07
N ARG A 31 5.09 -9.17 -0.34
CA ARG A 31 5.12 -9.04 1.12
C ARG A 31 3.76 -9.44 1.65
N THR A 32 3.77 -10.26 2.69
CA THR A 32 2.59 -10.51 3.51
C THR A 32 2.61 -9.52 4.68
N ILE A 33 1.54 -8.74 4.82
CA ILE A 33 1.46 -7.65 5.78
C ILE A 33 0.14 -7.66 6.55
N ILE A 34 0.18 -7.13 7.77
CA ILE A 34 -1.01 -6.79 8.54
C ILE A 34 -1.06 -5.26 8.60
N PRO A 35 -1.95 -4.59 7.84
CA PRO A 35 -2.06 -3.13 7.85
C PRO A 35 -2.54 -2.64 9.22
N ARG A 36 -2.06 -1.47 9.64
CA ARG A 36 -2.34 -0.90 10.97
C ARG A 36 -2.88 0.52 10.93
N SER A 37 -2.35 1.34 10.03
CA SER A 37 -2.83 2.71 9.82
C SER A 37 -2.39 3.22 8.46
N THR A 38 -3.15 4.18 7.93
CA THR A 38 -2.77 4.97 6.76
C THR A 38 -2.71 6.44 7.13
N GLU A 39 -1.72 7.15 6.59
CA GLU A 39 -1.58 8.61 6.72
C GLU A 39 -0.94 9.12 5.43
N ASP A 40 -1.60 10.06 4.74
CA ASP A 40 -1.22 10.53 3.40
C ASP A 40 -0.96 9.36 2.43
N ASP A 41 0.25 9.28 1.86
CA ASP A 41 0.69 8.19 0.98
C ASP A 41 1.41 7.06 1.74
N ALA A 42 1.33 7.01 3.08
CA ALA A 42 2.04 6.03 3.88
C ALA A 42 1.09 5.01 4.53
N LEU A 43 1.34 3.73 4.27
CA LEU A 43 0.74 2.59 4.97
C LEU A 43 1.73 2.08 6.03
N LYS A 44 1.35 2.12 7.31
CA LYS A 44 2.05 1.40 8.39
C LYS A 44 1.49 -0.01 8.49
N ALA A 45 2.35 -1.00 8.45
CA ALA A 45 1.94 -2.40 8.54
C ALA A 45 3.00 -3.25 9.24
N VAL A 46 2.58 -4.36 9.86
CA VAL A 46 3.48 -5.40 10.31
C VAL A 46 3.82 -6.29 9.11
N ASP A 47 5.09 -6.32 8.72
CA ASP A 47 5.61 -7.28 7.75
C ASP A 47 5.81 -8.63 8.46
N THR A 48 5.03 -9.64 8.06
CA THR A 48 4.96 -10.91 8.79
C THR A 48 6.21 -11.76 8.63
N GLU A 49 6.97 -11.59 7.53
CA GLU A 49 8.22 -12.33 7.32
C GLU A 49 9.30 -11.89 8.31
N GLN A 50 9.33 -10.59 8.62
CA GLN A 50 10.35 -10.02 9.51
C GLN A 50 9.84 -9.74 10.92
N ASN A 51 8.53 -9.90 11.14
CA ASN A 51 7.81 -9.54 12.35
C ASN A 51 8.15 -8.12 12.85
N ARG A 52 8.12 -7.15 11.93
CA ARG A 52 8.50 -5.75 12.19
C ARG A 52 7.49 -4.80 11.57
N VAL A 53 7.23 -3.69 12.26
CA VAL A 53 6.46 -2.58 11.69
C VAL A 53 7.30 -1.88 10.63
N LYS A 54 6.73 -1.70 9.43
CA LYS A 54 7.34 -0.98 8.31
C LYS A 54 6.37 0.07 7.76
N SER A 55 6.94 1.01 7.01
CA SER A 55 6.19 2.02 6.26
C SER A 55 6.31 1.70 4.77
N PHE A 56 5.17 1.66 4.08
CA PHE A 56 5.08 1.43 2.64
C PHE A 56 4.41 2.65 1.99
N SER A 57 4.93 3.11 0.86
CA SER A 57 4.24 4.14 0.07
C SER A 57 3.08 3.50 -0.68
N ILE A 58 1.85 3.97 -0.48
CA ILE A 58 0.63 3.43 -1.10
C ILE A 58 0.74 3.54 -2.63
N SER A 59 1.29 4.64 -3.14
CA SER A 59 1.61 4.88 -4.55
C SER A 59 2.56 3.85 -5.18
N LYS A 60 3.20 2.98 -4.38
CA LYS A 60 4.14 1.94 -4.83
C LYS A 60 3.67 0.53 -4.46
N ILE A 61 2.40 0.37 -4.09
CA ILE A 61 1.80 -0.90 -3.69
C ILE A 61 0.83 -1.37 -4.79
N GLU A 62 0.93 -2.65 -5.14
CA GLU A 62 -0.15 -3.39 -5.78
C GLU A 62 -0.67 -4.41 -4.76
N ILE A 63 -1.99 -4.50 -4.58
CA ILE A 63 -2.60 -5.46 -3.66
C ILE A 63 -2.98 -6.71 -4.45
N LEU A 64 -2.70 -7.85 -3.87
CA LEU A 64 -3.00 -9.16 -4.44
C LEU A 64 -4.22 -9.78 -3.75
N ASP A 65 -5.03 -10.50 -4.53
CA ASP A 65 -6.10 -11.32 -4.00
C ASP A 65 -5.55 -12.66 -3.43
N LYS A 66 -6.46 -13.53 -2.98
CA LYS A 66 -6.14 -14.86 -2.45
C LYS A 66 -5.46 -15.80 -3.46
N ASN A 67 -5.56 -15.52 -4.76
CA ASN A 67 -4.95 -16.27 -5.84
C ASN A 67 -3.63 -15.64 -6.31
N ASN A 68 -3.15 -14.58 -5.64
CA ASN A 68 -2.01 -13.76 -6.02
C ASN A 68 -2.20 -12.98 -7.33
N GLU A 69 -3.44 -12.63 -7.67
CA GLU A 69 -3.75 -11.77 -8.81
C GLU A 69 -3.88 -10.30 -8.37
N ILE A 70 -3.40 -9.38 -9.19
CA ILE A 70 -3.47 -7.93 -8.89
C ILE A 70 -4.92 -7.46 -8.90
N ILE A 71 -5.35 -6.91 -7.77
CA ILE A 71 -6.64 -6.22 -7.66
C ILE A 71 -6.45 -4.78 -8.12
N LYS A 72 -7.29 -4.34 -9.06
CA LYS A 72 -7.31 -2.95 -9.53
C LYS A 72 -8.27 -2.13 -8.69
N PHE A 73 -7.80 -0.96 -8.27
CA PHE A 73 -8.61 0.04 -7.58
C PHE A 73 -8.78 1.28 -8.46
N ASP A 74 -9.85 2.03 -8.21
CA ASP A 74 -10.05 3.31 -8.86
C ASP A 74 -8.89 4.25 -8.49
N ILE A 75 -8.35 4.95 -9.48
CA ILE A 75 -7.29 5.95 -9.28
C ILE A 75 -7.93 7.16 -8.61
N ASP A 76 -7.54 7.42 -7.36
CA ASP A 76 -7.91 8.67 -6.70
C ASP A 76 -6.94 9.76 -7.20
N GLU A 77 -7.40 10.66 -8.08
CA GLU A 77 -6.56 11.67 -8.76
C GLU A 77 -5.93 12.73 -7.83
N LYS A 78 -6.06 12.61 -6.51
CA LYS A 78 -5.57 13.61 -5.57
C LYS A 78 -4.17 13.28 -5.05
N GLN A 79 -3.15 13.63 -5.84
CA GLN A 79 -1.91 14.31 -5.39
C GLN A 79 -0.94 14.64 -6.54
N THR A 80 -1.42 15.33 -7.59
CA THR A 80 -0.54 16.03 -8.55
C THR A 80 -0.69 17.54 -8.39
N ASN A 81 -0.13 18.10 -7.32
CA ASN A 81 0.15 19.54 -7.22
C ASN A 81 1.57 19.74 -6.68
N LYS A 82 2.57 19.42 -7.50
CA LYS A 82 3.85 20.13 -7.47
C LYS A 82 3.88 21.06 -8.67
N VAL A 83 3.47 22.31 -8.43
CA VAL A 83 3.72 23.42 -9.35
C VAL A 83 5.24 23.61 -9.40
N TYR A 84 5.88 23.19 -10.49
CA TYR A 84 7.22 23.67 -10.81
C TYR A 84 7.06 25.06 -11.42
N LEU A 85 7.29 26.09 -10.60
CA LEU A 85 7.47 27.45 -11.10
C LEU A 85 8.86 27.49 -11.76
N PHE A 86 8.89 27.58 -13.08
CA PHE A 86 10.10 27.99 -13.80
C PHE A 86 10.26 29.50 -13.61
N ILE A 87 11.35 29.90 -12.97
CA ILE A 87 11.93 31.25 -13.05
C ILE A 87 13.29 31.15 -13.72
#